data_AF-A0A915MFY3-F1
#
_entry.id   AF-A0A915MFY3-F1
#
_cell.length_a   1.000
_cell.length_b   1.000
_cell.length_c   1.000
_cell.angle_alpha   90.00
_cell.angle_beta   90.00
_cell.angle_gamma   90.00
#
_symmetry.space_group_name_H-M   'P 1'
#
loop_
_entity.id
_entity.type
_entity.pdbx_description
1 polymer ?
#
loop_
_entity_poly.entity_id
_entity_poly.type
_entity_poly.pdbx_seq_one_letter_code
_entity_poly.pdbx_strand_id
1 'polypeptide(L)'
;INCCCRLSGMPDLTMTFANPRILDDVSFHPCVRFKRWETERLLSFIPPDGNFRLISYNISSQSVVAVPLYIRHNIVLKSGASGRFEITVGPKQSMGKILEDVIIECQMPKAVQNCNLLASHGKYSFDPTTKLLQWTIKRIELGRPPTLKGT
;
A
#
# COMPACT_ATOMS: atom_id res chain seq x y z
N ILE A 1 -12.85 3.73 7.03
CA ILE A 1 -12.54 4.53 8.25
C ILE A 1 -12.97 3.74 9.47
N ASN A 2 -12.04 3.48 10.39
CA ASN A 2 -12.33 2.82 11.67
C ASN A 2 -12.32 3.87 12.78
N CYS A 3 -13.17 3.69 13.78
CA CYS A 3 -13.30 4.56 14.94
C CYS A 3 -13.05 3.75 16.22
N CYS A 4 -12.41 4.39 17.20
CA CYS A 4 -12.32 3.92 18.59
C CYS A 4 -12.95 5.00 19.47
N CYS A 5 -14.20 4.79 19.88
CA CYS A 5 -14.97 5.76 20.65
C CYS A 5 -14.96 5.37 22.13
N ARG A 6 -14.48 6.28 22.98
CA ARG A 6 -14.48 6.17 24.45
C ARG A 6 -15.02 7.46 25.04
N LEU A 7 -16.27 7.76 24.71
CA LEU A 7 -16.95 8.99 25.09
C LEU A 7 -18.04 8.64 26.09
N SER A 8 -18.29 9.51 27.06
CA SER A 8 -19.37 9.31 28.03
C SER A 8 -20.72 9.74 27.47
N GLY A 9 -21.79 9.01 27.85
CA GLY A 9 -23.16 9.33 27.46
C GLY A 9 -23.49 9.00 26.00
N MET A 10 -24.32 9.82 25.35
CA MET A 10 -24.74 9.66 23.95
C MET A 10 -24.32 10.88 23.13
N PRO A 11 -23.02 11.04 22.82
CA PRO A 11 -22.54 12.20 22.08
C PRO A 11 -23.02 12.17 20.63
N ASP A 12 -23.54 13.29 20.13
CA ASP A 12 -23.87 13.47 18.71
C ASP A 12 -22.64 14.03 17.99
N LEU A 13 -22.03 13.23 17.13
CA LEU A 13 -20.81 13.58 16.42
C LEU A 13 -21.11 14.00 14.98
N THR A 14 -20.32 14.96 14.51
CA THR A 14 -20.34 15.45 13.14
C THR A 14 -18.92 15.47 12.60
N MET A 15 -18.70 14.84 11.44
CA MET A 15 -17.41 14.78 10.75
C MET A 15 -17.56 15.24 9.30
N THR A 16 -16.62 16.07 8.86
CA THR A 16 -16.52 16.59 7.49
C THR A 16 -15.17 16.23 6.88
N PHE A 17 -15.14 16.11 5.56
CA PHE A 17 -13.90 15.88 4.81
C PHE A 17 -13.53 17.15 4.04
N ALA A 18 -12.23 17.40 3.87
CA ALA A 18 -11.75 18.50 3.02
C ALA A 18 -12.19 18.32 1.55
N ASN A 19 -12.23 17.07 1.07
CA ASN A 19 -12.75 16.74 -0.25
C ASN A 19 -13.60 15.46 -0.19
N PRO A 20 -14.91 15.56 0.13
CA PRO A 20 -15.78 14.39 0.23
C PRO A 20 -16.08 13.75 -1.14
N ARG A 21 -15.79 14.43 -2.25
CA ARG A 21 -16.10 13.95 -3.61
C ARG A 21 -15.20 12.82 -4.07
N ILE A 22 -14.07 12.60 -3.41
CA ILE A 22 -13.17 11.48 -3.72
C ILE A 22 -13.74 10.13 -3.25
N LEU A 23 -14.71 10.16 -2.32
CA LEU A 23 -15.30 8.98 -1.73
C LEU A 23 -16.43 8.49 -2.63
N ASP A 24 -16.24 7.30 -3.20
CA ASP A 24 -17.19 6.62 -4.08
C ASP A 24 -17.63 5.29 -3.44
N ASP A 25 -18.79 4.78 -3.83
CA ASP A 25 -19.34 3.50 -3.34
C ASP A 25 -19.26 3.35 -1.81
N VAL A 26 -19.78 4.37 -1.11
CA VAL A 26 -19.64 4.46 0.35
C VAL A 26 -20.66 3.56 1.04
N SER A 27 -20.18 2.65 1.89
CA SER A 27 -21.02 1.87 2.81
C SER A 27 -20.92 2.46 4.22
N PHE A 28 -22.06 2.53 4.91
CA PHE A 28 -22.18 3.21 6.20
C PHE A 28 -22.45 2.23 7.35
N HIS A 29 -21.92 2.54 8.53
CA HIS A 29 -22.38 1.95 9.77
C HIS A 29 -23.84 2.39 10.04
N PRO A 30 -24.70 1.53 10.63
CA PRO A 30 -26.10 1.87 10.93
C PRO A 30 -26.30 3.10 11.82
N CYS A 31 -25.28 3.53 12.57
CA CYS A 31 -25.36 4.74 13.40
C CYS A 31 -25.30 6.05 12.60
N VAL A 32 -24.97 5.99 11.31
CA VAL A 32 -24.85 7.16 10.43
C VAL A 32 -26.20 7.58 9.87
N ARG A 33 -26.51 8.87 9.99
CA ARG A 33 -27.70 9.50 9.41
C ARG A 33 -27.50 9.74 7.91
N PHE A 34 -27.83 8.74 7.10
CA PHE A 34 -27.63 8.75 5.63
C PHE A 34 -28.16 10.03 4.94
N LYS A 35 -29.33 10.52 5.32
CA LYS A 35 -29.95 11.72 4.72
C LYS A 35 -29.06 12.97 4.81
N ARG A 36 -28.29 13.13 5.90
CA ARG A 36 -27.32 14.24 6.05
C ARG A 36 -26.10 14.04 5.16
N TRP A 37 -25.62 12.82 5.01
CA TRP A 37 -24.57 12.53 4.04
C TRP A 37 -25.01 12.84 2.60
N GLU A 38 -26.22 12.44 2.23
CA GLU A 38 -26.79 12.64 0.90
C GLU A 38 -26.98 14.13 0.56
N THR A 39 -27.42 14.94 1.51
CA THR A 39 -27.70 16.37 1.30
C THR A 39 -26.47 17.26 1.49
N GLU A 40 -25.70 17.01 2.55
CA GLU A 40 -24.67 17.94 3.03
C GLU A 40 -23.24 17.37 2.87
N ARG A 41 -23.10 16.09 2.49
CA ARG A 41 -21.82 15.36 2.51
C ARG A 41 -21.14 15.38 3.89
N LEU A 42 -21.98 15.32 4.92
CA LEU A 42 -21.61 15.38 6.33
C LEU A 42 -21.95 14.05 7.01
N LEU A 43 -20.98 13.47 7.73
CA LEU A 43 -21.21 12.27 8.53
C LEU A 43 -21.71 12.68 9.91
N SER A 44 -23.00 12.43 10.17
CA SER A 44 -23.64 12.71 11.45
C SER A 44 -24.09 11.39 12.08
N PHE A 45 -23.68 11.13 13.33
CA PHE A 45 -23.91 9.85 14.00
C PHE A 45 -23.75 9.93 15.51
N ILE A 46 -24.43 9.03 16.23
CA ILE A 46 -24.14 8.73 17.64
C ILE A 46 -23.32 7.44 17.64
N PRO A 47 -22.02 7.47 18.00
CA PRO A 47 -21.15 6.31 17.87
C PRO A 47 -21.51 5.21 18.88
N PRO A 48 -21.42 3.93 18.49
CA PRO A 48 -21.28 2.84 19.45
C PRO A 48 -20.00 2.99 20.28
N ASP A 49 -20.00 2.43 21.49
CA ASP A 49 -18.80 2.37 22.31
C ASP A 49 -17.76 1.39 21.75
N GLY A 50 -16.48 1.75 21.91
CA GLY A 50 -15.35 0.92 21.53
C GLY A 50 -15.00 1.02 20.05
N ASN A 51 -14.54 -0.10 19.48
CA ASN A 51 -14.01 -0.15 18.12
C ASN A 51 -15.10 -0.56 17.12
N PHE A 52 -15.28 0.23 16.07
CA PHE A 52 -16.18 -0.11 14.97
C PHE A 52 -15.72 0.51 13.65
N ARG A 53 -16.24 0.01 12.53
CA ARG A 53 -16.02 0.59 11.21
C ARG A 53 -17.14 1.59 10.91
N LEU A 54 -16.81 2.88 10.81
CA LEU A 54 -17.79 3.94 10.54
C LEU A 54 -18.25 3.94 9.07
N ILE A 55 -17.30 3.88 8.14
CA ILE A 55 -17.57 3.77 6.70
C ILE A 55 -16.52 2.90 5.98
N SER A 56 -16.90 2.28 4.87
CA SER A 56 -16.02 1.77 3.81
C SER A 56 -16.29 2.56 2.53
N TYR A 57 -15.28 2.75 1.69
CA TYR A 57 -15.38 3.55 0.46
C TYR A 57 -14.31 3.12 -0.54
N ASN A 58 -14.54 3.47 -1.80
CA ASN A 58 -13.56 3.44 -2.87
C ASN A 58 -13.10 4.87 -3.20
N ILE A 59 -11.88 5.03 -3.72
CA ILE A 59 -11.42 6.31 -4.27
C ILE A 59 -11.86 6.39 -5.72
N SER A 60 -12.57 7.46 -6.09
CA SER A 60 -13.08 7.66 -7.45
C SER A 60 -11.95 7.62 -8.49
N SER A 61 -12.21 6.96 -9.62
CA SER A 61 -11.24 6.77 -10.73
C SER A 61 -10.79 8.07 -11.40
N GLN A 62 -11.54 9.17 -11.21
CA GLN A 62 -11.16 10.50 -11.67
C GLN A 62 -10.00 11.12 -10.87
N SER A 63 -9.67 10.53 -9.71
CA SER A 63 -8.55 10.97 -8.87
C SER A 63 -7.27 10.22 -9.26
N VAL A 64 -6.21 10.96 -9.61
CA VAL A 64 -4.89 10.38 -9.83
C VAL A 64 -4.38 9.79 -8.51
N VAL A 65 -4.30 8.46 -8.43
CA VAL A 65 -3.74 7.78 -7.25
C VAL A 65 -2.22 7.96 -7.24
N ALA A 66 -1.73 8.59 -6.18
CA ALA A 66 -0.31 8.81 -5.99
C ALA A 66 0.39 7.48 -5.65
N VAL A 67 1.19 6.96 -6.56
CA VAL A 67 1.98 5.74 -6.31
C VAL A 67 3.23 6.14 -5.51
N PRO A 68 3.42 5.62 -4.28
CA PRO A 68 4.44 6.14 -3.37
C PRO A 68 5.87 5.73 -3.75
N LEU A 69 6.02 4.71 -4.59
CA LEU A 69 7.31 4.15 -5.01
C LEU A 69 7.43 4.08 -6.53
N TYR A 70 8.67 3.99 -7.02
CA TYR A 70 8.97 3.58 -8.37
C TYR A 70 9.91 2.38 -8.35
N ILE A 71 9.86 1.61 -9.44
CA ILE A 71 10.77 0.49 -9.68
C ILE A 71 11.46 0.75 -11.02
N ARG A 72 12.79 0.81 -11.03
CA ARG A 72 13.60 0.74 -12.24
C ARG A 72 14.20 -0.66 -12.32
N HIS A 73 14.04 -1.32 -13.46
CA HIS A 73 14.50 -2.68 -13.65
C HIS A 73 15.31 -2.83 -14.93
N ASN A 74 16.26 -3.77 -14.91
CA ASN A 74 17.02 -4.23 -16.05
C ASN A 74 17.17 -5.75 -15.89
N ILE A 75 16.20 -6.47 -16.47
CA ILE A 75 16.05 -7.92 -16.30
C ILE A 75 16.19 -8.57 -17.68
N VAL A 76 17.15 -9.48 -17.82
CA VAL A 76 17.43 -10.24 -19.03
C VAL A 76 17.54 -11.70 -18.65
N LEU A 77 16.52 -12.48 -18.99
CA LEU A 77 16.52 -13.92 -18.76
C LEU A 77 16.87 -14.64 -20.06
N LYS A 78 17.85 -15.54 -20.03
CA LYS A 78 18.29 -16.33 -21.18
C LYS A 78 18.10 -17.82 -20.88
N SER A 79 17.57 -18.56 -21.85
CA SER A 79 17.47 -20.02 -21.71
C SER A 79 18.85 -20.66 -21.83
N GLY A 80 19.19 -21.55 -20.91
CA GLY A 80 20.48 -22.28 -20.92
C GLY A 80 21.72 -21.45 -20.60
N ALA A 81 21.57 -20.19 -20.16
CA ALA A 81 22.67 -19.31 -19.77
C ALA A 81 22.31 -18.49 -18.53
N SER A 82 23.33 -17.91 -17.88
CA SER A 82 23.14 -16.99 -16.76
C SER A 82 22.41 -15.72 -17.22
N GLY A 83 21.38 -15.33 -16.47
CA GLY A 83 20.61 -14.12 -16.72
C GLY A 83 21.21 -12.89 -16.06
N ARG A 84 20.54 -11.75 -16.21
CA ARG A 84 20.79 -10.52 -15.44
C ARG A 84 19.50 -10.13 -14.74
N PHE A 85 19.59 -9.85 -13.45
CA PHE A 85 18.48 -9.35 -12.66
C PHE A 85 18.93 -8.12 -11.90
N GLU A 86 18.43 -6.95 -12.26
CA GLU A 86 18.70 -5.70 -11.56
C GLU A 86 17.40 -4.96 -11.29
N ILE A 87 17.15 -4.67 -10.02
CA ILE A 87 16.03 -3.84 -9.58
C ILE A 87 16.58 -2.71 -8.70
N THR A 88 16.05 -1.52 -8.90
CA THR A 88 16.26 -0.32 -8.06
C THR A 88 14.90 0.22 -7.66
N VAL A 89 14.74 0.51 -6.38
CA VAL A 89 13.48 0.97 -5.80
C VAL A 89 13.74 2.31 -5.15
N GLY A 90 12.83 3.26 -5.34
CA GLY A 90 12.93 4.54 -4.68
C GLY A 90 11.56 5.17 -4.42
N PRO A 91 11.53 6.22 -3.59
CA PRO A 91 10.31 6.97 -3.34
C PRO A 91 9.93 7.77 -4.59
N LYS A 92 8.62 7.87 -4.87
CA LYS A 92 8.06 8.68 -5.97
C LYS A 92 7.15 9.77 -5.41
N GLN A 93 5.88 9.45 -5.13
CA GLN A 93 4.90 10.39 -4.57
C GLN A 93 4.59 10.05 -3.11
N SER A 94 5.61 9.92 -2.26
CA SER A 94 5.43 9.58 -0.83
C SER A 94 5.03 10.75 0.06
N MET A 95 4.87 11.97 -0.49
CA MET A 95 4.50 13.18 0.24
C MET A 95 5.39 13.45 1.47
N GLY A 96 6.70 13.17 1.33
CA GLY A 96 7.68 13.32 2.40
C GLY A 96 7.63 12.26 3.50
N LYS A 97 6.75 11.25 3.37
CA LYS A 97 6.71 10.10 4.27
C LYS A 97 7.79 9.09 3.91
N ILE A 98 8.33 8.46 4.95
CA ILE A 98 9.24 7.33 4.85
C ILE A 98 8.41 6.09 4.54
N LEU A 99 8.86 5.27 3.58
CA LEU A 99 8.23 3.99 3.28
C LEU A 99 8.86 2.92 4.16
N GLU A 100 8.03 2.27 4.97
CA GLU A 100 8.40 1.21 5.89
C GLU A 100 7.73 -0.11 5.47
N ASP A 101 8.20 -1.22 6.05
CA ASP A 101 7.79 -2.60 5.74
C ASP A 101 7.74 -2.94 4.25
N VAL A 102 8.69 -2.40 3.47
CA VAL A 102 8.73 -2.63 2.02
C VAL A 102 9.27 -4.02 1.69
N ILE A 103 8.46 -4.78 0.96
CA ILE A 103 8.76 -6.12 0.42
C ILE A 103 8.49 -6.10 -1.08
N ILE A 104 9.38 -6.73 -1.86
CA ILE A 104 9.19 -6.95 -3.29
C ILE A 104 9.18 -8.44 -3.57
N GLU A 105 8.13 -8.89 -4.23
CA GLU A 105 7.95 -10.26 -4.64
C GLU A 105 7.99 -10.34 -6.17
N CYS A 106 8.77 -11.28 -6.69
CA CYS A 106 8.88 -11.55 -8.11
C CYS A 106 8.72 -13.05 -8.33
N GLN A 107 7.64 -13.42 -9.02
CA GLN A 107 7.41 -14.78 -9.46
C GLN A 107 8.32 -15.08 -10.66
N MET A 108 9.34 -15.89 -10.45
CA MET A 108 10.31 -16.23 -11.49
C MET A 108 9.74 -17.27 -12.47
N PRO A 109 10.15 -17.22 -13.76
CA PRO A 109 9.84 -18.29 -14.71
C PRO A 109 10.43 -19.64 -14.27
N LYS A 110 9.78 -20.74 -14.65
CA LYS A 110 10.18 -22.11 -14.29
C LYS A 110 11.63 -22.47 -14.66
N ALA A 111 12.18 -21.82 -15.69
CA ALA A 111 13.55 -22.03 -16.15
C ALA A 111 14.62 -21.55 -15.14
N VAL A 112 14.27 -20.63 -14.23
CA VAL A 112 15.17 -20.11 -13.20
C VAL A 112 15.36 -21.17 -12.11
N GLN A 113 16.59 -21.65 -11.93
CA GLN A 113 16.91 -22.67 -10.93
C GLN A 113 17.46 -22.09 -9.63
N ASN A 114 18.17 -20.97 -9.71
CA ASN A 114 18.72 -20.24 -8.57
C ASN A 114 18.83 -18.75 -8.90
N CYS A 115 19.10 -17.94 -7.88
CA CYS A 115 19.38 -16.51 -8.02
C CYS A 115 20.60 -16.19 -7.16
N ASN A 116 21.65 -15.63 -7.75
CA ASN A 116 22.82 -15.14 -7.03
C ASN A 116 22.82 -13.61 -7.08
N LEU A 117 22.15 -13.01 -6.09
CA LEU A 117 21.89 -11.58 -6.03
C LEU A 117 22.62 -10.93 -4.85
N LEU A 118 22.93 -9.65 -5.02
CA LEU A 118 23.48 -8.77 -4.00
C LEU A 118 22.44 -7.70 -3.68
N ALA A 119 21.94 -7.74 -2.44
CA ALA A 119 21.06 -6.72 -1.90
C ALA A 119 21.90 -5.60 -1.27
N SER A 120 21.74 -4.37 -1.73
CA SER A 120 22.36 -3.21 -1.08
C SER A 120 21.71 -2.87 0.26
N HIS A 121 20.45 -3.27 0.45
CA HIS A 121 19.67 -3.08 1.66
C HIS A 121 18.80 -4.30 1.91
N GLY A 122 18.55 -4.61 3.18
CA GLY A 122 17.67 -5.70 3.55
C GLY A 122 18.24 -7.08 3.20
N LYS A 123 17.34 -8.06 3.03
CA LYS A 123 17.68 -9.45 2.71
C LYS A 123 16.75 -9.98 1.63
N TYR A 124 17.22 -10.91 0.81
CA TYR A 124 16.37 -11.62 -0.14
C TYR A 124 16.39 -13.12 0.13
N SER A 125 15.36 -13.80 -0.34
CA SER A 125 15.24 -15.26 -0.37
C SER A 125 14.64 -15.69 -1.69
N PHE A 126 15.11 -16.81 -2.22
CA PHE A 126 14.54 -17.44 -3.41
C PHE A 126 14.15 -18.88 -3.08
N ASP A 127 12.89 -19.23 -3.31
CA ASP A 127 12.42 -20.61 -3.20
C ASP A 127 12.44 -21.28 -4.59
N PRO A 128 13.30 -22.29 -4.82
CA PRO A 128 13.39 -22.98 -6.11
C PRO A 128 12.17 -23.83 -6.44
N THR A 129 11.30 -24.14 -5.47
CA THR A 129 10.09 -24.94 -5.65
C THR A 129 8.95 -24.07 -6.15
N THR A 130 8.62 -23.01 -5.40
CA THR A 130 7.55 -22.07 -5.78
C THR A 130 8.02 -21.06 -6.83
N LYS A 131 9.33 -20.92 -7.04
CA LYS A 131 9.97 -19.91 -7.90
C LYS A 131 9.74 -18.48 -7.43
N LEU A 132 9.42 -18.27 -6.16
CA LEU A 132 9.23 -16.94 -5.59
C LEU A 132 10.57 -16.35 -5.14
N LEU A 133 10.96 -15.21 -5.73
CA LEU A 133 12.00 -14.33 -5.20
C LEU A 133 11.33 -13.27 -4.33
N GLN A 134 11.71 -13.20 -3.06
CA GLN A 134 11.25 -12.18 -2.13
C GLN A 134 12.42 -11.34 -1.65
N TRP A 135 12.29 -10.01 -1.68
CA TRP A 135 13.27 -9.04 -1.18
C TRP A 135 12.64 -8.14 -0.12
N THR A 136 13.10 -8.29 1.12
CA THR A 136 12.64 -7.52 2.27
C THR A 136 13.60 -6.36 2.53
N ILE A 137 13.19 -5.14 2.17
CA ILE A 137 13.98 -3.90 2.29
C ILE A 137 13.85 -3.27 3.68
N LYS A 138 12.69 -3.45 4.32
CA LYS A 138 12.24 -2.75 5.54
C LYS A 138 11.96 -1.27 5.30
N ARG A 139 12.98 -0.44 5.10
CA ARG A 139 12.83 1.02 5.05
C ARG A 139 13.53 1.63 3.84
N ILE A 140 12.86 2.58 3.18
CA ILE A 140 13.42 3.33 2.04
C ILE A 140 13.68 4.77 2.48
N GLU A 141 14.96 5.13 2.57
CA GLU A 141 15.41 6.49 2.88
C GLU A 141 15.68 7.31 1.61
N LEU A 142 15.63 8.63 1.74
CA LEU A 142 15.97 9.55 0.66
C LEU A 142 17.49 9.54 0.43
N GLY A 143 17.91 9.61 -0.84
CA GLY A 143 19.31 9.80 -1.24
C GLY A 143 20.04 8.54 -1.74
N ARG A 144 19.78 7.35 -1.16
CA ARG A 144 20.39 6.09 -1.65
C ARG A 144 19.30 5.05 -1.94
N PRO A 145 18.84 4.92 -3.20
CA PRO A 145 17.78 3.98 -3.52
C PRO A 145 18.24 2.53 -3.31
N PRO A 146 17.46 1.70 -2.62
CA PRO A 146 17.72 0.27 -2.52
C PRO A 146 17.82 -0.38 -3.89
N THR A 147 18.77 -1.30 -4.00
CA THR A 147 19.01 -2.13 -5.18
C THR A 147 19.20 -3.60 -4.83
N LEU A 148 18.75 -4.47 -5.74
CA LEU A 148 19.00 -5.90 -5.75
C LEU A 148 19.51 -6.27 -7.14
N LYS A 149 20.75 -6.75 -7.24
CA LYS A 149 21.45 -6.96 -8.52
C LYS A 149 22.21 -8.27 -8.57
N GLY A 150 22.21 -8.96 -9.70
CA GLY A 150 22.99 -10.17 -9.91
C GLY A 150 22.50 -10.99 -11.10
N THR A 151 22.64 -12.31 -10.98
CA THR A 151 22.35 -13.28 -12.04
C THR A 151 21.37 -14.36 -11.63
#